data_AF-A0A1V0A1Q7-F1
#
_entry.id   AF-A0A1V0A1Q7-F1
#
_cell.length_a   1.000
_cell.length_b   1.000
_cell.length_c   1.000
_cell.angle_alpha   90.00
_cell.angle_beta   90.00
_cell.angle_gamma   90.00
#
_symmetry.space_group_name_H-M   'P 1'
#
loop_
_entity.id
_entity.type
_entity.pdbx_description
1 polymer ?
#
loop_
_entity_poly.entity_id
_entity_poly.type
_entity_poly.pdbx_seq_one_letter_code
_entity_poly.pdbx_strand_id
1 'polypeptide(L)'
;MAVLHPKRVAWEGARTFVSAATTDAYWWLSDTVGQYLGLMYQLQLCETRLRLQGEPDVEAAYEEVGAWRARLDDLLTTTPSTTSLLTQLITETTSRLP
;
A
#
# COMPACT_ATOMS: atom_id res chain seq x y z
N MET A 1 -15.23 -12.56 15.14
CA MET A 1 -15.19 -12.04 13.75
C MET A 1 -14.95 -10.54 13.85
N ALA A 2 -13.73 -10.07 13.60
CA ALA A 2 -13.43 -8.65 13.66
C ALA A 2 -14.07 -7.98 12.44
N VAL A 3 -14.97 -7.02 12.67
CA VAL A 3 -15.50 -6.16 11.61
C VAL A 3 -14.31 -5.32 11.11
N LEU A 4 -13.72 -5.73 10.00
CA LEU A 4 -12.63 -4.99 9.36
C LEU A 4 -13.21 -3.67 8.86
N HIS A 5 -12.95 -2.59 9.59
CA HIS A 5 -13.37 -1.26 9.17
C HIS A 5 -12.56 -0.86 7.93
N PRO A 6 -13.18 -0.62 6.76
CA PRO A 6 -12.46 -0.38 5.50
C PRO A 6 -11.49 0.80 5.61
N LYS A 7 -11.87 1.87 6.32
CA LYS A 7 -11.00 3.02 6.60
C LYS A 7 -9.72 2.65 7.36
N ARG A 8 -9.79 1.67 8.25
CA ARG A 8 -8.63 1.19 9.01
C ARG A 8 -7.73 0.32 8.13
N VAL A 9 -8.32 -0.53 7.29
CA VAL A 9 -7.58 -1.34 6.31
C VAL A 9 -6.87 -0.44 5.30
N ALA A 10 -7.53 0.61 4.80
CA ALA A 10 -6.91 1.60 3.91
C ALA A 10 -5.73 2.32 4.58
N TRP A 11 -5.86 2.70 5.86
CA TRP A 11 -4.78 3.33 6.61
C TRP A 11 -3.60 2.39 6.88
N GLU A 12 -3.86 1.17 7.34
CA GLU A 12 -2.81 0.16 7.57
C GLU A 12 -2.12 -0.20 6.25
N GLY A 13 -2.88 -0.39 5.17
CA GLY A 13 -2.38 -0.60 3.82
C GLY A 13 -1.44 0.49 3.35
N ALA A 14 -1.84 1.75 3.49
CA ALA A 14 -1.03 2.88 3.06
C ALA A 14 0.32 2.93 3.77
N ARG A 15 0.34 2.74 5.10
CA ARG A 15 1.59 2.72 5.88
C ARG A 15 2.48 1.56 5.47
N THR A 16 1.91 0.37 5.32
CA THR A 16 2.66 -0.82 4.93
C THR A 16 3.24 -0.69 3.52
N PHE A 17 2.51 -0.12 2.57
CA PHE A 17 2.97 0.05 1.19
C PHE A 17 4.13 1.04 1.10
N VAL A 18 3.99 2.19 1.76
CA VAL A 18 5.05 3.21 1.81
C VAL A 18 6.29 2.68 2.54
N SER A 19 6.11 1.97 3.65
CA SER A 19 7.24 1.34 4.37
C SER A 19 7.92 0.25 3.54
N ALA A 20 7.17 -0.52 2.76
CA ALA A 20 7.73 -1.54 1.88
C ALA A 20 8.45 -0.93 0.68
N ALA A 21 8.02 0.23 0.19
CA ALA A 21 8.62 0.91 -0.95
C ALA A 21 10.10 1.29 -0.74
N THR A 22 10.52 1.49 0.50
CA THR A 22 11.91 1.82 0.87
C THR A 22 12.75 0.60 1.25
N THR A 23 12.19 -0.61 1.18
CA THR A 23 12.87 -1.87 1.54
C THR A 23 12.90 -2.85 0.37
N ASP A 24 13.59 -3.98 0.55
CA ASP A 24 13.62 -5.04 -0.46
C ASP A 24 12.26 -5.73 -0.66
N ALA A 25 11.34 -5.61 0.32
CA ALA A 25 9.97 -6.09 0.21
C ALA A 25 9.20 -5.44 -0.95
N TYR A 26 9.64 -4.27 -1.44
CA TYR A 26 9.06 -3.61 -2.61
C TYR A 26 8.92 -4.53 -3.82
N TRP A 27 9.93 -5.34 -4.13
CA TRP A 27 9.92 -6.11 -5.38
C TRP A 27 8.77 -7.11 -5.40
N TRP A 28 8.60 -7.80 -4.27
CA TRP A 28 7.47 -8.69 -4.06
C TRP A 28 6.14 -7.93 -4.02
N LEU A 29 6.07 -6.80 -3.31
CA LEU A 29 4.86 -6.01 -3.21
C LEU A 29 4.42 -5.46 -4.56
N SER A 30 5.35 -4.98 -5.39
CA SER A 30 5.09 -4.41 -6.72
C SER A 30 4.47 -5.44 -7.66
N ASP A 31 5.04 -6.64 -7.73
CA ASP A 31 4.50 -7.75 -8.53
C ASP A 31 3.10 -8.14 -8.05
N THR A 32 2.95 -8.31 -6.74
CA THR A 32 1.71 -8.74 -6.11
C THR A 32 0.61 -7.69 -6.29
N VAL A 33 0.91 -6.40 -6.09
CA VAL A 33 -0.03 -5.29 -6.34
C VAL A 33 -0.43 -5.23 -7.83
N GLY A 34 0.51 -5.42 -8.74
CA GLY A 34 0.22 -5.48 -10.17
C GLY A 34 -0.72 -6.61 -10.54
N GLN A 35 -0.52 -7.80 -9.96
CA GLN A 35 -1.37 -8.97 -10.19
C GLN A 35 -2.78 -8.82 -9.63
N TYR A 36 -2.92 -8.27 -8.41
CA TYR A 36 -4.18 -8.30 -7.68
C TYR A 36 -4.97 -7.00 -7.71
N LEU A 37 -4.29 -5.85 -7.70
CA LEU A 37 -4.92 -4.53 -7.74
C LEU A 37 -4.86 -3.91 -9.14
N GLY A 38 -3.91 -4.36 -9.96
CA GLY A 38 -3.76 -3.96 -11.35
C GLY A 38 -2.58 -3.02 -11.58
N LEU A 39 -2.24 -2.87 -12.86
CA LEU A 39 -1.05 -2.14 -13.33
C LEU A 39 -1.00 -0.68 -12.84
N MET A 40 -2.15 -0.01 -12.71
CA MET A 40 -2.20 1.36 -12.22
C MET A 40 -1.64 1.49 -10.81
N TYR A 41 -2.00 0.58 -9.89
CA TYR A 41 -1.46 0.60 -8.52
C TYR A 41 0.01 0.23 -8.48
N GLN A 42 0.46 -0.66 -9.36
CA GLN A 42 1.87 -1.02 -9.50
C GLN A 42 2.72 0.19 -9.92
N LEU A 43 2.25 0.96 -10.92
CA LEU A 43 2.92 2.18 -11.37
C LEU A 43 2.96 3.23 -10.26
N GLN A 44 1.85 3.44 -9.54
CA GLN A 44 1.81 4.35 -8.40
C GLN A 44 2.82 3.95 -7.32
N LEU A 45 3.01 2.64 -7.07
CA LEU A 45 4.00 2.17 -6.09
C LEU A 45 5.43 2.40 -6.56
N CYS A 46 5.68 2.25 -7.86
CA CYS A 46 6.97 2.59 -8.47
C CYS A 46 7.27 4.09 -8.34
N GLU A 47 6.30 4.95 -8.62
CA GLU A 47 6.43 6.40 -8.43
C GLU A 47 6.71 6.76 -6.95
N THR A 48 5.98 6.17 -6.01
CA THR A 48 6.23 6.34 -4.57
C THR A 48 7.67 5.98 -4.21
N ARG A 49 8.18 4.83 -4.69
CA ARG A 49 9.58 4.43 -4.46
C ARG A 49 10.56 5.45 -5.03
N LEU A 50 10.35 5.92 -6.26
CA LEU A 50 11.22 6.91 -6.90
C LEU A 50 11.25 8.25 -6.15
N ARG A 51 10.07 8.73 -5.68
CA ARG A 51 9.99 9.96 -4.87
C ARG A 51 10.71 9.83 -3.55
N LEU A 52 10.48 8.73 -2.82
CA LEU A 52 11.14 8.49 -1.52
C LEU A 52 12.65 8.28 -1.63
N GLN A 53 13.13 7.79 -2.77
CA GLN A 53 14.58 7.71 -3.05
C GLN A 53 15.20 9.06 -3.40
N GLY A 54 14.45 9.94 -4.07
CA GLY A 54 14.90 11.28 -4.44
C GLY A 54 14.93 12.27 -3.27
N GLU A 55 13.98 12.15 -2.35
CA GLU A 55 13.84 13.01 -1.18
C GLU A 55 13.43 12.17 0.04
N PRO A 56 14.42 11.58 0.76
CA PRO A 56 14.16 10.69 1.89
C PRO A 56 13.79 11.48 3.16
N ASP A 57 12.82 12.38 3.05
CA ASP A 57 12.25 13.10 4.19
C ASP A 57 11.04 12.32 4.76
N VAL A 58 10.91 12.41 6.07
CA VAL A 58 9.74 11.97 6.83
C VAL A 58 8.47 12.64 6.30
N GLU A 59 8.54 13.91 5.89
CA GLU A 59 7.40 14.64 5.30
C GLU A 59 6.93 13.99 3.99
N ALA A 60 7.85 13.69 3.07
CA ALA A 60 7.54 12.99 1.82
C ALA A 60 6.91 11.61 2.07
N ALA A 61 7.38 10.87 3.08
CA ALA A 61 6.77 9.61 3.49
C ALA A 61 5.32 9.79 3.99
N TYR A 62 5.04 10.83 4.79
CA TYR A 62 3.69 11.11 5.27
C TYR A 62 2.73 11.52 4.15
N GLU A 63 3.19 12.31 3.18
CA GLU A 63 2.40 12.68 2.00
C GLU A 63 2.02 11.45 1.18
N GLU A 64 2.97 10.55 0.92
CA GLU A 64 2.72 9.32 0.19
C GLU A 64 1.76 8.39 0.96
N VAL A 65 1.85 8.32 2.29
CA VAL A 65 0.87 7.58 3.11
C VAL A 65 -0.52 8.20 2.97
N GLY A 66 -0.63 9.53 2.98
CA GLY A 66 -1.90 10.24 2.76
C GLY A 66 -2.51 9.91 1.40
N ALA A 67 -1.70 9.97 0.34
CA ALA A 67 -2.14 9.66 -1.02
C ALA A 67 -2.58 8.19 -1.17
N TRP A 68 -1.79 7.25 -0.64
CA TRP A 68 -2.15 5.83 -0.66
C TRP A 68 -3.41 5.53 0.15
N ARG A 69 -3.62 6.18 1.30
CA ARG A 69 -4.85 6.02 2.07
C ARG A 69 -6.06 6.41 1.24
N ALA A 70 -6.03 7.55 0.54
CA ALA A 70 -7.14 7.99 -0.30
C ALA A 70 -7.42 7.00 -1.45
N ARG A 71 -6.37 6.52 -2.14
CA ARG A 71 -6.49 5.53 -3.22
C ARG A 71 -7.08 4.20 -2.74
N LEU A 72 -6.66 3.72 -1.56
CA LEU A 72 -7.16 2.47 -0.99
C LEU A 72 -8.57 2.64 -0.43
N ASP A 73 -8.91 3.78 0.17
CA ASP A 73 -10.27 4.06 0.65
C ASP A 73 -11.26 4.11 -0.52
N ASP A 74 -10.89 4.73 -1.65
CA ASP A 74 -11.69 4.74 -2.88
C ASP A 74 -11.83 3.32 -3.48
N LEU A 75 -10.75 2.54 -3.51
CA LEU A 75 -10.79 1.12 -3.92
C LEU A 75 -11.75 0.29 -3.07
N LEU A 76 -11.71 0.45 -1.75
CA LEU A 76 -12.58 -0.28 -0.83
C LEU A 76 -14.03 0.21 -0.89
N THR A 77 -14.25 1.48 -1.24
CA THR A 77 -15.58 2.06 -1.43
C THR A 77 -16.22 1.56 -2.74
N THR A 78 -15.45 1.51 -3.82
CA THR A 78 -15.91 1.02 -5.14
C THR A 78 -16.02 -0.49 -5.18
N THR A 79 -15.08 -1.21 -4.56
CA THR A 79 -14.97 -2.67 -4.60
C THR A 79 -14.75 -3.24 -3.19
N PRO A 80 -15.81 -3.38 -2.37
CA PRO A 80 -15.69 -3.85 -0.99
C PRO A 80 -15.11 -5.27 -0.86
N SER A 81 -15.26 -6.10 -1.90
CA SER A 81 -14.69 -7.46 -1.96
C SER A 81 -13.17 -7.48 -1.88
N THR A 82 -12.50 -6.38 -2.22
CA THR A 82 -11.03 -6.23 -2.15
C THR A 82 -10.52 -6.12 -0.71
N THR A 83 -11.40 -5.92 0.29
CA THR A 83 -10.99 -5.77 1.71
C THR A 83 -10.17 -6.96 2.22
N SER A 84 -10.61 -8.19 1.94
CA SER A 84 -9.91 -9.40 2.38
C SER A 84 -8.55 -9.55 1.69
N LEU A 85 -8.51 -9.28 0.39
CA LEU A 85 -7.28 -9.30 -0.39
C LEU A 85 -6.27 -8.27 0.13
N LEU A 86 -6.71 -7.03 0.36
CA LEU A 86 -5.85 -5.97 0.88
C LEU A 86 -5.32 -6.30 2.29
N THR A 87 -6.16 -6.89 3.14
CA THR A 87 -5.75 -7.34 4.48
C THR A 87 -4.69 -8.45 4.41
N GLN A 88 -4.84 -9.40 3.48
CA GLN A 88 -3.83 -10.42 3.23
C GLN A 88 -2.52 -9.80 2.73
N LEU A 89 -2.58 -8.87 1.77
CA LEU A 89 -1.42 -8.14 1.27
C LEU A 89 -0.69 -7.41 2.39
N ILE A 90 -1.42 -6.73 3.28
CA ILE A 90 -0.83 -6.04 4.45
C ILE A 90 -0.09 -7.03 5.34
N THR A 91 -0.71 -8.16 5.65
CA THR A 91 -0.15 -9.19 6.54
C THR A 91 1.13 -9.77 5.95
N GLU A 92 1.09 -10.15 4.68
CA GLU A 92 2.22 -10.72 3.95
C GLU A 92 3.35 -9.72 3.67
N THR A 93 3.02 -8.44 3.49
CA THR A 93 4.06 -7.40 3.35
C THR A 93 4.73 -7.16 4.69
N THR A 94 3.94 -7.06 5.77
CA THR A 94 4.45 -6.79 7.12
C THR A 94 5.36 -7.90 7.61
N SER A 95 5.08 -9.17 7.28
CA SER A 95 5.97 -10.30 7.62
C SER A 95 7.30 -10.31 6.86
N ARG A 96 7.41 -9.53 5.78
CA ARG A 96 8.63 -9.37 4.96
C ARG A 96 9.39 -8.08 5.26
N LEU A 97 8.82 -7.19 6.07
CA LEU A 97 9.52 -6.00 6.54
C LEU A 97 10.55 -6.40 7.62
N PRO A 98 11.73 -5.75 7.64
CA PRO A 98 12.78 -6.00 8.63
C PRO A 98 12.40 -5.51 10.04
#